data_AF-A0A519KSF5-F1
#
_entry.id   AF-A0A519KSF5-F1
#
_cell.length_a   1.000
_cell.length_b   1.000
_cell.length_c   1.000
_cell.angle_alpha   90.00
_cell.angle_beta   90.00
_cell.angle_gamma   90.00
#
_symmetry.space_group_name_H-M   'P 1'
#
loop_
_entity.id
_entity.type
_entity.pdbx_description
1 polymer ?
#
loop_
_entity_poly.entity_id
_entity_poly.type
_entity_poly.pdbx_seq_one_letter_code
_entity_poly.pdbx_strand_id
1 'polypeptide(L)' 'MTNSVHINTSAAIALQNLTTTNERLNVTQGRISTGLKVQGAKDNAAIWAIAQG' A
#
# COMPACT_ATOMS: atom_id res chain seq x y z
N MET A 1 -29.92 17.51 4.67
CA MET A 1 -29.12 18.15 5.73
C MET A 1 -28.25 17.08 6.36
N THR A 2 -26.97 17.04 5.96
CA THR A 2 -25.98 16.05 6.38
C THR A 2 -25.48 16.37 7.78
N ASN A 3 -26.33 16.17 8.79
CA ASN A 3 -25.93 16.33 10.18
C ASN A 3 -25.54 14.98 10.77
N SER A 4 -24.51 14.37 10.19
CA SER A 4 -23.94 13.11 10.65
C SER A 4 -22.92 13.39 11.76
N VAL A 5 -23.40 13.87 12.91
CA VAL A 5 -22.59 14.09 14.13
C VAL A 5 -22.07 12.76 14.69
N HIS A 6 -22.75 11.64 14.39
CA HIS A 6 -22.40 10.30 14.88
C HIS A 6 -21.50 9.48 13.96
N ILE A 7 -21.53 9.71 12.64
CA ILE A 7 -20.70 8.99 11.66
C ILE A 7 -20.13 9.99 10.66
N ASN A 8 -18.85 10.30 10.82
CA ASN A 8 -18.12 11.15 9.89
C ASN A 8 -17.62 10.28 8.73
N THR A 9 -18.46 10.10 7.71
CA THR A 9 -18.12 9.35 6.49
C THR A 9 -16.88 9.91 5.79
N SER A 10 -16.67 11.23 5.84
CA SER A 10 -15.46 11.88 5.32
C SER A 10 -14.21 11.43 6.08
N ALA A 11 -14.30 11.28 7.41
CA ALA A 11 -13.22 10.75 8.23
C ALA A 11 -12.99 9.24 8.00
N ALA A 12 -14.04 8.45 7.76
CA ALA A 12 -13.89 7.04 7.42
C ALA A 12 -13.20 6.85 6.05
N ILE A 13 -13.54 7.68 5.06
CA ILE A 13 -12.86 7.70 3.75
C ILE A 13 -11.41 8.19 3.91
N ALA A 14 -11.17 9.21 4.71
CA ALA A 14 -9.82 9.68 5.01
C ALA A 14 -8.99 8.59 5.72
N LEU A 15 -9.58 7.85 6.65
CA LEU A 15 -8.93 6.73 7.35
C LEU A 15 -8.62 5.58 6.37
N GLN A 16 -9.55 5.25 5.48
CA GLN A 16 -9.33 4.27 4.42
C GLN A 16 -8.18 4.69 3.49
N ASN A 17 -8.14 5.97 3.10
CA ASN A 17 -7.05 6.54 2.30
C ASN A 17 -5.72 6.56 3.06
N LEU A 18 -5.74 6.84 4.37
CA LEU A 18 -4.57 6.84 5.22
C LEU A 18 -4.01 5.42 5.39
N THR A 19 -4.86 4.42 5.62
CA THR A 19 -4.45 3.01 5.68
C THR A 19 -3.84 2.58 4.35
N THR A 20 -4.49 2.90 3.22
CA THR A 20 -3.96 2.62 1.88
C THR A 20 -2.61 3.31 1.64
N THR A 21 -2.45 4.54 2.13
CA THR A 21 -1.20 5.30 2.01
C THR A 21 -0.10 4.68 2.88
N ASN A 22 -0.42 4.25 4.10
CA ASN A 22 0.51 3.55 4.98
C ASN A 22 0.96 2.21 4.38
N GLU A 23 0.06 1.45 3.77
CA GLU A 23 0.42 0.22 3.04
C GLU A 23 1.38 0.50 1.89
N ARG A 24 1.10 1.53 1.08
CA ARG A 24 2.01 1.97 0.00
C ARG A 24 3.36 2.45 0.53
N LEU A 25 3.37 3.14 1.66
CA LEU A 25 4.60 3.58 2.30
C LEU A 25 5.42 2.39 2.80
N ASN A 26 4.78 1.38 3.38
CA ASN A 26 5.46 0.15 3.83
C ASN A 26 6.10 -0.60 2.65
N VAL A 27 5.38 -0.77 1.54
CA VAL A 27 5.93 -1.36 0.31
C VAL A 27 7.11 -0.54 -0.22
N THR A 28 6.99 0.79 -0.23
CA THR A 28 8.06 1.69 -0.68
C THR A 28 9.27 1.60 0.26
N GLN A 29 9.05 1.54 1.56
CA GLN A 29 10.09 1.42 2.58
C GLN A 29 10.83 0.09 2.45
N GLY A 30 10.10 -1.00 2.16
CA GLY A 30 10.69 -2.30 1.82
C GLY A 30 11.59 -2.19 0.59
N ARG A 31 11.08 -1.62 -0.51
CA ARG A 31 11.87 -1.40 -1.74
C ARG A 31 13.13 -0.59 -1.48
N ILE A 32 13.06 0.47 -0.68
CA ILE A 32 14.24 1.26 -0.30
C ILE A 32 15.23 0.42 0.53
N SER A 33 14.75 -0.32 1.52
CA SER A 33 15.61 -1.13 2.39
C SER A 33 16.31 -2.28 1.67
N THR A 34 15.67 -2.87 0.67
CA THR A 34 16.21 -4.00 -0.10
C THR A 34 16.92 -3.57 -1.38
N GLY A 35 16.71 -2.32 -1.84
CA GLY A 35 17.17 -1.82 -3.14
C GLY A 35 16.48 -2.47 -4.34
N LEU A 36 15.59 -3.45 -4.13
CA LEU A 36 14.92 -4.21 -5.18
C LEU A 36 13.47 -3.74 -5.33
N LYS A 37 13.08 -3.44 -6.57
CA LYS A 37 11.70 -3.04 -6.91
C LYS A 37 10.67 -4.16 -6.63
N VAL A 38 11.12 -5.41 -6.62
CA VAL A 38 10.33 -6.63 -6.41
C VAL A 38 11.01 -7.42 -5.29
N GLN A 39 10.36 -7.55 -4.14
CA GLN A 39 10.96 -8.22 -2.98
C GLN A 39 10.74 -9.73 -2.99
N GLY A 40 9.78 -10.24 -3.77
CA GLY A 40 9.56 -11.68 -3.94
C GLY A 40 8.56 -12.03 -5.04
N ALA A 41 8.35 -13.33 -5.25
CA ALA A 41 7.48 -13.89 -6.28
C ALA A 41 5.99 -13.45 -6.16
N LYS A 42 5.56 -13.00 -4.97
CA LYS A 42 4.20 -12.46 -4.75
C LYS A 42 4.00 -11.06 -5.31
N ASP A 43 5.05 -10.23 -5.37
CA ASP A 43 4.95 -8.85 -5.86
C ASP A 43 4.92 -8.80 -7.40
N ASN A 44 5.67 -9.70 -8.06
CA ASN A 44 5.62 -9.89 -9.50
C ASN A 44 6.31 -11.21 -9.88
N ALA A 45 5.55 -12.31 -9.96
CA ALA A 45 6.08 -13.64 -10.26
C ALA A 45 6.88 -13.68 -11.58
N ALA A 46 6.45 -12.88 -12.58
CA ALA A 46 7.11 -12.80 -13.88
C ALA A 46 8.49 -12.12 -13.78
N ILE A 47 8.62 -11.02 -13.03
CA ILE A 47 9.91 -10.32 -12.88
C ILE A 47 10.86 -11.08 -11.96
N TRP A 48 10.35 -11.73 -10.92
CA TRP A 48 11.17 -12.56 -10.04
C TRP A 48 11.77 -13.76 -10.78
N ALA A 49 10.98 -14.42 -11.65
CA ALA A 49 11.48 -15.52 -12.49
C ALA A 49 12.57 -15.08 -13.50
N ILE A 50 12.47 -13.86 -14.04
CA ILE A 50 13.51 -13.30 -14.95
C ILE A 50 14.78 -12.92 -14.17
N ALA A 51 14.66 -12.44 -12.93
CA ALA A 51 15.82 -12.07 -12.10
C ALA A 51 16.58 -13.28 -11.52
N GLN A 52 15.94 -14.46 -11.46
CA GLN A 52 16.54 -15.70 -10.96
C GLN A 52 17.16 -16.57 -12.07
N GLY A 53 16.88 -16.27 -13.33
CA GLY A 53 17.44 -16.95 -14.52
C GLY A 53 18.65 -16.20 -15.07
#